data_AF-A0A0B2SVU8-F1
#
_entry.id   AF-A0A0B2SVU8-F1
#
_cell.length_a   1.000
_cell.length_b   1.000
_cell.length_c   1.000
_cell.angle_alpha   90.00
_cell.angle_beta   90.00
_cell.angle_gamma   90.00
#
_symmetry.space_group_name_H-M   'P 1'
#
loop_
_entity.id
_entity.type
_entity.pdbx_description
1 polymer ?
#
loop_
_entity_poly.entity_id
_entity_poly.type
_entity_poly.pdbx_seq_one_letter_code
_entity_poly.pdbx_strand_id
1 'polypeptide(L)'
;CSNVNFAFRGACNRCGIARPTGASGILGVGGRGKGRAAQESGGISRPAGGGIFGPNDWPCPMCGNINWAKRTKCNICNTNKPGIMRVV
;
A
#
# COMPACT_ATOMS: atom_id res chain seq x y z
N CYS A 1 -6.06 -14.18 -11.52
CA CYS A 1 -4.65 -13.73 -11.54
C CYS A 1 -3.99 -13.66 -10.14
N SER A 2 -4.52 -14.31 -9.09
CA SER A 2 -3.94 -14.42 -7.72
C SER A 2 -3.50 -13.11 -7.04
N ASN A 3 -3.96 -11.97 -7.53
CA ASN A 3 -3.58 -10.64 -7.09
C ASN A 3 -4.62 -10.09 -6.12
N VAL A 4 -4.20 -9.74 -4.91
CA VAL A 4 -5.06 -9.22 -3.84
C VAL A 4 -5.24 -7.70 -3.99
N ASN A 5 -6.48 -7.25 -3.83
CA ASN A 5 -6.90 -5.86 -3.92
C ASN A 5 -7.12 -5.24 -2.52
N PHE A 6 -7.09 -3.92 -2.44
CA PHE A 6 -7.71 -3.19 -1.32
C PHE A 6 -9.24 -3.39 -1.30
N ALA A 7 -9.82 -3.48 -0.11
CA ALA A 7 -11.22 -3.86 0.11
C ALA A 7 -12.26 -2.92 -0.55
N PHE A 8 -11.92 -1.65 -0.79
CA PHE A 8 -12.79 -0.68 -1.47
C PHE A 8 -12.85 -0.84 -3.00
N ARG A 9 -11.96 -1.62 -3.62
CA ARG A 9 -11.93 -1.76 -5.08
C ARG A 9 -12.95 -2.77 -5.56
N GLY A 10 -13.84 -2.35 -6.47
CA GLY A 10 -14.83 -3.22 -7.14
C GLY A 10 -14.26 -4.17 -8.20
N ALA A 11 -13.04 -3.96 -8.69
CA ALA A 11 -12.40 -4.78 -9.72
C ALA A 11 -10.89 -4.91 -9.53
N CYS A 12 -10.32 -6.06 -9.91
CA CYS A 12 -8.90 -6.39 -9.74
C CYS A 12 -7.98 -5.35 -10.41
N ASN A 13 -7.05 -4.76 -9.65
CA ASN A 13 -6.15 -3.73 -10.22
C ASN A 13 -5.12 -4.30 -11.22
N ARG A 14 -4.92 -5.62 -11.28
CA ARG A 14 -3.93 -6.27 -12.15
C ARG A 14 -4.52 -7.00 -13.36
N CYS A 15 -5.73 -7.54 -13.26
CA CYS A 15 -6.38 -8.26 -14.37
C CYS A 15 -7.80 -7.78 -14.70
N GLY A 16 -8.26 -6.65 -14.15
CA GLY A 16 -9.54 -6.00 -14.53
C GLY A 16 -10.82 -6.73 -14.11
N ILE A 17 -10.75 -8.04 -13.83
CA ILE A 17 -11.88 -8.88 -13.41
C ILE A 17 -12.63 -8.22 -12.25
N ALA A 18 -13.91 -7.94 -12.48
CA ALA A 18 -14.83 -7.42 -11.49
C ALA A 18 -14.98 -8.40 -10.31
N ARG A 19 -15.25 -7.88 -9.12
CA ARG A 19 -15.57 -8.73 -7.97
C ARG A 19 -16.91 -9.43 -8.22
N PRO A 20 -17.03 -10.73 -7.87
CA PRO A 20 -18.29 -11.43 -7.99
C PRO A 20 -19.34 -10.75 -7.11
N THR A 21 -20.48 -10.42 -7.73
CA THR A 21 -21.63 -9.79 -7.09
C THR A 21 -22.16 -10.73 -6.00
N GLY A 22 -21.92 -10.36 -4.74
CA GLY A 22 -22.14 -11.23 -3.57
C GLY A 22 -21.06 -11.07 -2.50
N ALA A 23 -19.84 -10.66 -2.87
CA ALA A 23 -18.77 -10.26 -1.94
C ALA A 23 -18.72 -8.74 -1.72
N SER A 24 -19.88 -8.09 -1.77
CA SER A 24 -20.06 -6.64 -1.66
C SER A 24 -20.60 -6.27 -0.28
N GLY A 25 -19.70 -6.03 0.66
CA GLY A 25 -20.03 -5.18 1.80
C GLY A 25 -20.41 -3.79 1.28
N ILE A 26 -21.56 -3.30 1.73
CA ILE A 26 -22.11 -1.94 1.63
C ILE A 26 -22.26 -1.31 0.23
N LEU A 27 -23.53 -1.18 -0.16
CA LEU A 27 -24.03 0.04 -0.83
C LEU A 27 -23.59 1.26 -0.02
N GLY A 28 -22.96 2.23 -0.68
CA GLY A 28 -22.45 3.47 -0.08
C GLY A 28 -22.78 4.71 -0.90
N VAL A 29 -24.02 4.80 -1.41
CA VAL A 29 -24.52 5.97 -2.14
C VAL A 29 -25.49 6.73 -1.25
N GLY A 30 -25.08 7.90 -0.74
CA GLY A 30 -25.94 8.78 0.05
C GLY A 30 -25.13 9.62 1.06
N GLY A 31 -25.14 10.95 0.91
CA GLY A 31 -24.54 11.87 1.89
C GLY A 31 -25.59 12.84 2.48
N ARG A 32 -25.29 13.44 3.65
CA ARG A 32 -25.90 14.70 4.16
C ARG A 32 -25.37 15.13 5.55
N GLY A 33 -24.66 16.28 5.63
CA GLY A 33 -24.36 17.06 6.86
C GLY A 33 -23.42 16.39 7.89
N LYS A 34 -22.69 17.05 8.81
CA LYS A 34 -22.39 18.47 9.18
C LYS A 34 -20.96 18.45 9.79
N GLY A 35 -20.16 19.52 9.93
CA GLY A 35 -20.27 20.94 9.56
C GLY A 35 -19.42 21.84 10.50
N ARG A 36 -19.07 23.07 10.06
CA ARG A 36 -18.30 24.16 10.74
C ARG A 36 -16.76 24.14 10.66
N ALA A 37 -16.25 25.05 9.82
CA ALA A 37 -15.21 26.06 10.07
C ALA A 37 -13.90 25.72 10.83
N ALA A 38 -12.75 25.98 10.18
CA ALA A 38 -11.82 27.03 10.61
C ALA A 38 -10.75 27.32 9.54
N GLN A 39 -10.37 28.60 9.46
CA GLN A 39 -9.36 29.19 8.57
C GLN A 39 -7.90 28.81 8.89
N GLU A 40 -7.08 28.81 7.83
CA GLU A 40 -5.70 29.31 7.68
C GLU A 40 -4.58 29.12 8.74
N SER A 41 -3.36 29.02 8.20
CA SER A 41 -2.04 29.27 8.82
C SER A 41 -1.45 28.21 9.77
N GLY A 42 -0.27 27.68 9.40
CA GLY A 42 0.49 26.77 10.27
C GLY A 42 1.54 25.93 9.53
N GLY A 43 2.55 26.55 8.94
CA GLY A 43 3.67 25.82 8.36
C GLY A 43 4.58 25.21 9.44
N ILE A 44 4.65 23.88 9.51
CA ILE A 44 5.77 23.17 10.15
C ILE A 44 6.29 22.13 9.17
N SER A 45 7.52 22.34 8.70
CA SER A 45 8.31 21.36 7.96
C SER A 45 8.47 20.09 8.79
N ARG A 46 7.76 19.02 8.42
CA ARG A 46 8.03 17.67 8.91
C ARG A 46 8.67 16.89 7.75
N PRO A 47 9.85 16.29 7.93
CA PRO A 47 10.44 15.48 6.86
C PRO A 47 9.48 14.33 6.56
N ALA A 48 9.12 14.16 5.29
CA ALA A 48 8.20 13.13 4.82
C ALA A 48 8.85 11.73 4.79
N GLY A 49 9.52 11.35 5.88
CA GLY A 49 10.02 9.99 6.14
C GLY A 49 8.92 9.00 6.54
N GLY A 50 7.67 9.46 6.61
CA GLY A 50 6.47 8.64 6.82
C GLY A 50 5.76 8.33 5.51
N GLY A 51 6.46 7.72 4.55
CA GLY A 51 5.82 7.15 3.35
C GLY A 51 4.89 5.98 3.71
N ILE A 52 4.20 5.42 2.72
CA ILE A 52 3.29 4.26 2.87
C ILE A 52 4.05 2.96 3.25
N PHE A 53 5.36 3.05 3.49
CA PHE A 53 6.28 1.96 3.75
C PHE A 53 6.59 1.92 5.25
N GLY A 54 6.42 0.75 5.86
CA GLY A 54 6.79 0.56 7.25
C GLY A 54 8.30 0.69 7.46
N PRO A 55 8.79 1.00 8.68
CA PRO A 55 10.22 1.18 8.96
C PRO A 55 11.07 -0.09 8.71
N ASN A 56 10.44 -1.24 8.52
CA ASN A 56 11.08 -2.53 8.24
C ASN A 56 10.94 -2.96 6.76
N ASP A 57 10.21 -2.21 5.93
CA ASP A 57 10.09 -2.48 4.49
C ASP A 57 11.41 -2.12 3.79
N TRP A 58 11.82 -2.92 2.80
CA TRP A 58 13.16 -2.83 2.23
C TRP A 58 13.15 -2.61 0.71
N PRO A 59 13.89 -1.60 0.20
CA PRO A 59 14.08 -1.42 -1.24
C PRO A 59 14.97 -2.53 -1.80
N CYS A 60 14.60 -3.10 -2.94
CA CYS A 60 15.43 -4.09 -3.61
C CYS A 60 16.63 -3.41 -4.29
N PRO A 61 17.88 -3.83 -4.02
CA PRO A 61 19.06 -3.22 -4.62
C PRO A 61 19.18 -3.47 -6.14
N MET A 62 18.49 -4.50 -6.67
CA MET A 62 18.59 -4.90 -8.08
C MET A 62 17.52 -4.24 -8.98
N CYS A 63 16.38 -3.83 -8.43
CA CYS A 63 15.25 -3.31 -9.24
C CYS A 63 14.48 -2.15 -8.60
N GLY A 64 14.91 -1.64 -7.44
CA GLY A 64 14.24 -0.54 -6.73
C GLY A 64 12.90 -0.88 -6.07
N ASN A 65 12.29 -2.04 -6.35
CA ASN A 65 10.99 -2.39 -5.76
C ASN A 65 11.06 -2.47 -4.23
N ILE A 66 10.17 -1.74 -3.56
CA ILE A 66 10.03 -1.81 -2.09
C ILE A 66 9.22 -3.06 -1.72
N ASN A 67 9.76 -3.86 -0.80
CA ASN A 67 9.20 -5.13 -0.37
C ASN A 67 8.81 -5.07 1.09
N TRP A 68 7.67 -5.68 1.44
CA TRP A 68 7.24 -5.77 2.83
C TRP A 68 8.29 -6.45 3.71
N ALA A 69 8.45 -5.95 4.93
CA ALA A 69 9.38 -6.44 5.95
C ALA A 69 9.45 -7.98 6.08
N LYS A 70 8.30 -8.65 6.03
CA LYS A 70 8.16 -10.11 6.13
C LYS A 70 8.75 -10.91 4.96
N ARG A 71 9.14 -10.27 3.86
CA ARG A 71 9.67 -10.94 2.67
C ARG A 71 11.20 -11.08 2.75
N THR A 72 11.67 -12.31 2.61
CA THR A 72 13.10 -12.63 2.42
C THR A 72 13.58 -12.45 0.99
N LYS A 73 12.67 -12.38 0.00
CA LYS A 73 12.95 -12.22 -1.43
C LYS A 73 12.08 -11.12 -2.05
N CYS A 74 12.61 -10.45 -3.07
CA CYS A 74 11.92 -9.39 -3.79
C CYS A 74 10.71 -9.94 -4.54
N ASN A 75 9.57 -9.26 -4.46
CA ASN A 75 8.33 -9.66 -5.14
C ASN A 75 8.37 -9.51 -6.67
N ILE A 76 9.38 -8.84 -7.24
CA ILE A 76 9.55 -8.65 -8.68
C ILE A 76 10.66 -9.54 -9.23
N CYS A 77 11.91 -9.31 -8.83
CA CYS A 77 13.08 -10.00 -9.38
C CYS A 77 13.58 -11.20 -8.54
N ASN A 78 12.88 -11.58 -7.46
CA ASN A 78 13.26 -12.65 -6.53
C ASN A 78 14.63 -12.51 -5.83
N THR A 79 15.34 -11.38 -5.99
CA THR A 79 16.59 -11.07 -5.28
C THR A 79 16.39 -11.15 -3.76
N ASN A 80 17.35 -11.74 -3.05
CA ASN A 80 17.35 -11.86 -1.60
C ASN A 80 17.39 -10.48 -0.90
N LYS A 81 16.76 -10.38 0.28
CA LYS A 81 16.82 -9.19 1.13
C LYS A 81 18.28 -8.89 1.56
N PRO A 82 18.78 -7.65 1.42
CA PRO A 82 20.08 -7.27 1.97
C PRO A 82 20.18 -7.59 3.47
N GLY A 83 21.28 -8.23 3.86
CA GLY A 83 21.56 -8.64 5.23
C GLY A 83 21.02 -10.01 5.67
N ILE A 84 20.38 -10.80 4.80
CA ILE A 84 20.04 -12.22 5.14
C ILE A 84 21.19 -13.19 4.84
N MET A 85 22.09 -12.83 3.92
CA MET A 85 23.40 -13.46 3.81
C MET A 85 24.25 -12.94 4.97
N ARG A 86 24.21 -13.66 6.09
CA ARG A 86 25.24 -13.52 7.12
C ARG A 86 26.55 -13.97 6.49
N VAL A 87 27.49 -13.05 6.38
CA VAL A 87 28.88 -13.39 6.06
C VAL A 87 29.40 -14.17 7.27
N VAL A 88 29.74 -15.43 7.04
CA VAL A 88 30.45 -16.29 8.00
C VAL A 88 31.95 -16.14 7.79
#